data_AF-A0A956VSK2-F1
#
_entry.id   AF-A0A956VSK2-F1
#
_cell.length_a   1.000
_cell.length_b   1.000
_cell.length_c   1.000
_cell.angle_alpha   90.00
_cell.angle_beta   90.00
_cell.angle_gamma   90.00
#
_symmetry.space_group_name_H-M   'P 1'
#
loop_
_entity.id
_entity.type
_entity.pdbx_description
1 polymer ?
#
loop_
_entity_poly.entity_id
_entity_poly.type
_entity_poly.pdbx_seq_one_letter_code
_entity_poly.pdbx_strand_id
1 'polypeptide(L)'
;MPSIETLLAFTAATFVMLIVPGPVVLYVSTRSATQGFRAGLVSVCGVHTATLVQVAAAAFGVSAILAASAVAFSIVKLAGAAYLVFLGV
;
A
#
# COMPACT_ATOMS: atom_id res chain seq x y z
N MET A 1 -15.22 23.01 -7.24
CA MET A 1 -13.83 22.66 -7.60
C MET A 1 -12.94 23.05 -6.42
N PRO A 2 -11.92 22.26 -6.04
CA PRO A 2 -11.05 22.58 -4.90
C PRO A 2 -10.35 23.93 -5.12
N SER A 3 -10.03 24.65 -4.03
CA SER A 3 -9.30 25.92 -4.12
C SER A 3 -7.86 25.68 -4.57
N ILE A 4 -7.22 26.71 -5.13
CA ILE A 4 -5.82 26.62 -5.58
C ILE A 4 -4.88 26.27 -4.42
N GLU A 5 -5.17 26.76 -3.21
CA GLU A 5 -4.42 26.43 -2.00
C GLU A 5 -4.51 24.94 -1.66
N THR A 6 -5.70 24.34 -1.77
CA THR A 6 -5.88 22.89 -1.57
C THR A 6 -5.10 22.09 -2.61
N LEU A 7 -5.10 22.53 -3.87
CA LEU A 7 -4.34 21.85 -4.94
C LEU A 7 -2.84 21.94 -4.71
N LEU A 8 -2.32 23.11 -4.31
CA LEU A 8 -0.90 23.29 -4.00
C LEU A 8 -0.47 22.45 -2.79
N ALA A 9 -1.27 22.45 -1.71
CA ALA A 9 -1.00 21.64 -0.53
C ALA A 9 -1.02 20.13 -0.85
N PHE A 10 -2.02 19.67 -1.60
CA PHE A 10 -2.11 18.29 -2.06
C PHE A 10 -0.92 17.89 -2.94
N THR A 11 -0.53 18.75 -3.88
CA THR A 11 0.60 18.51 -4.79
C THR A 11 1.90 18.41 -4.02
N ALA A 12 2.16 19.33 -3.09
CA ALA A 12 3.36 19.29 -2.25
C ALA A 12 3.40 18.02 -1.39
N ALA A 13 2.30 17.67 -0.72
CA ALA A 13 2.22 16.47 0.12
C ALA A 13 2.41 15.18 -0.69
N THR A 14 1.74 15.05 -1.83
CA THR A 14 1.87 13.88 -2.70
C THR A 14 3.24 13.78 -3.36
N PHE A 15 3.87 14.90 -3.71
CA PHE A 15 5.22 14.91 -4.25
C PHE A 15 6.24 14.34 -3.26
N VAL A 16 6.20 14.78 -2.00
CA VAL A 16 7.04 14.23 -0.92
C VAL A 16 6.80 12.72 -0.77
N MET A 17 5.54 12.29 -0.83
CA MET A 17 5.15 10.89 -0.72
C MET A 17 5.63 10.04 -1.92
N LEU A 18 5.63 10.60 -3.13
CA LEU A 18 6.02 9.93 -4.38
C LEU A 18 7.53 9.78 -4.53
N ILE A 19 8.33 10.65 -3.92
CA ILE A 19 9.80 10.57 -3.98
C ILE A 19 10.32 9.32 -3.30
N VAL A 20 9.67 8.85 -2.24
CA VAL A 20 10.09 7.66 -1.49
C VAL A 20 9.51 6.43 -2.18
N PRO A 21 10.29 5.64 -2.93
CA PRO A 21 9.77 4.45 -3.56
C PRO A 21 9.32 3.47 -2.48
N GLY A 22 8.02 3.16 -2.47
CA GLY A 22 7.46 2.21 -1.54
C GLY A 22 7.97 0.77 -1.77
N PRO A 23 7.69 -0.17 -0.85
CA PRO A 23 8.17 -1.54 -0.93
C PRO A 23 7.79 -2.26 -2.23
N VAL A 24 6.59 -2.00 -2.76
CA VAL A 24 6.13 -2.57 -4.03
C VAL A 24 6.95 -2.08 -5.21
N VAL A 25 7.23 -0.77 -5.27
CA VAL A 25 8.03 -0.18 -6.36
C VAL A 25 9.45 -0.74 -6.31
N LEU A 26 10.06 -0.77 -5.12
CA LEU A 26 11.37 -1.38 -4.92
C LEU A 26 11.38 -2.86 -5.34
N TYR A 27 10.41 -3.64 -4.90
CA TYR A 27 10.28 -5.06 -5.24
C TYR A 27 10.21 -5.28 -6.76
N VAL A 28 9.30 -4.59 -7.46
CA VAL A 28 9.13 -4.73 -8.91
C VAL A 28 10.37 -4.25 -9.65
N SER A 29 10.96 -3.12 -9.26
CA SER A 29 12.18 -2.59 -9.89
C SER A 29 13.37 -3.52 -9.70
N THR A 30 13.57 -4.06 -8.49
CA THR A 30 14.64 -5.04 -8.23
C THR A 30 14.43 -6.33 -9.03
N ARG A 31 13.21 -6.88 -9.08
CA ARG A 31 12.89 -8.06 -9.89
C ARG A 31 13.10 -7.81 -11.38
N SER A 32 12.69 -6.65 -11.87
CA SER A 32 12.88 -6.27 -13.28
C SER A 32 14.35 -6.13 -13.65
N ALA A 33 15.16 -5.52 -12.76
CA ALA A 33 16.58 -5.31 -12.97
C ALA A 33 17.40 -6.60 -12.87
N THR A 34 17.06 -7.49 -11.93
CA THR A 34 17.84 -8.71 -11.65
C THR A 34 17.40 -9.93 -12.45
N GLN A 35 16.13 -10.01 -12.82
CA GLN A 35 15.52 -11.18 -13.46
C GLN A 35 14.82 -10.85 -14.80
N GLY A 36 14.97 -9.61 -15.27
CA GLY A 36 14.47 -9.14 -16.56
C GLY A 36 13.02 -8.68 -16.55
N PHE A 37 12.61 -8.05 -17.66
CA PHE A 37 11.30 -7.39 -17.79
C PHE A 37 10.11 -8.33 -17.55
N ARG A 38 10.20 -9.59 -17.98
CA ARG A 38 9.13 -10.59 -17.77
C ARG A 38 8.90 -10.86 -16.28
N ALA A 39 9.96 -10.96 -15.48
CA ALA A 39 9.84 -11.14 -14.03
C ALA A 39 9.19 -9.92 -13.35
N GLY A 40 9.48 -8.72 -13.86
CA GLY A 40 8.78 -7.49 -13.50
C GLY A 40 7.29 -7.55 -13.77
N LEU A 41 6.88 -7.93 -14.98
CA LEU A 41 5.46 -8.05 -15.34
C LEU A 41 4.72 -9.06 -14.47
N VAL A 42 5.31 -10.24 -14.22
CA VAL A 42 4.71 -11.24 -13.32
C VAL A 42 4.55 -10.68 -11.91
N SER A 43 5.54 -9.94 -11.42
CA SER A 43 5.50 -9.29 -10.10
C SER A 43 4.36 -8.26 -10.01
N VAL A 44 4.21 -7.42 -11.04
CA VAL A 44 3.13 -6.43 -11.13
C VAL A 44 1.76 -7.10 -11.17
N CYS A 45 1.59 -8.14 -11.99
CA CYS A 45 0.35 -8.92 -12.04
C CYS A 45 0.01 -9.51 -10.67
N GLY A 46 0.97 -10.12 -9.98
CA GLY A 46 0.77 -10.68 -8.65
C GLY A 46 0.33 -9.62 -7.62
N VAL A 47 0.96 -8.45 -7.62
CA VAL A 47 0.58 -7.32 -6.75
C VAL A 47 -0.84 -6.85 -7.04
N HIS A 48 -1.21 -6.71 -8.31
CA HIS A 48 -2.58 -6.31 -8.66
C HIS A 48 -3.62 -7.37 -8.30
N THR A 49 -3.33 -8.66 -8.51
CA THR A 49 -4.21 -9.74 -8.08
C THR A 49 -4.42 -9.71 -6.56
N ALA A 50 -3.36 -9.56 -5.78
CA ALA A 50 -3.46 -9.42 -4.32
C ALA A 50 -4.30 -8.18 -3.93
N THR A 51 -4.12 -7.07 -4.65
CA THR A 51 -4.92 -5.85 -4.44
C THR A 51 -6.39 -6.08 -4.74
N LEU A 52 -6.73 -6.81 -5.81
CA LEU A 52 -8.12 -7.14 -6.13
C LEU A 52 -8.77 -8.00 -5.03
N VAL A 53 -8.03 -8.99 -4.51
CA VAL A 53 -8.50 -9.81 -3.38
C VAL A 53 -8.73 -8.96 -2.14
N GLN A 54 -7.80 -8.04 -1.82
CA GLN A 54 -7.93 -7.08 -0.72
C GLN A 54 -9.17 -6.19 -0.88
N VAL A 55 -9.39 -5.64 -2.08
CA VAL A 55 -10.56 -4.80 -2.38
C VAL A 55 -11.85 -5.60 -2.28
N ALA A 56 -11.88 -6.83 -2.77
CA ALA A 56 -13.02 -7.71 -2.62
C ALA A 56 -13.32 -7.99 -1.14
N ALA A 57 -12.31 -8.32 -0.34
CA ALA A 57 -12.47 -8.53 1.10
C ALA A 57 -13.00 -7.27 1.81
N ALA A 58 -12.48 -6.09 1.45
CA ALA A 58 -12.98 -4.81 1.95
C ALA A 58 -14.46 -4.60 1.58
N ALA A 59 -14.84 -4.88 0.32
CA ALA A 59 -16.21 -4.76 -0.18
C ALA A 59 -17.18 -5.74 0.49
N PHE A 60 -16.74 -6.96 0.79
CA PHE A 60 -17.53 -7.96 1.53
C PHE A 60 -17.62 -7.69 3.04
N GLY A 61 -17.01 -6.61 3.55
CA GLY A 61 -17.30 -6.10 4.89
C GLY A 61 -16.15 -6.21 5.90
N VAL A 62 -14.94 -6.63 5.49
CA VAL A 62 -13.77 -6.60 6.39
C VAL A 62 -13.54 -5.18 6.92
N SER A 63 -13.70 -4.16 6.06
CA SER A 63 -13.59 -2.76 6.47
C SER A 63 -14.71 -2.33 7.44
N ALA A 64 -15.91 -2.90 7.31
CA ALA A 64 -17.03 -2.61 8.22
C ALA A 64 -16.78 -3.18 9.62
N ILE A 65 -16.20 -4.38 9.72
CA ILE A 65 -15.82 -4.99 11.00
C ILE A 65 -14.79 -4.12 11.74
N LEU A 66 -13.77 -3.64 11.02
CA LEU A 66 -12.75 -2.77 11.60
C LEU A 66 -13.31 -1.40 12.01
N ALA A 67 -14.27 -0.86 11.25
CA ALA A 67 -14.94 0.40 11.62
C ALA A 67 -15.86 0.25 12.84
N ALA A 68 -16.49 -0.92 13.02
CA ALA A 68 -17.41 -1.18 14.12
C ALA A 68 -16.70 -1.56 15.44
N SER A 69 -15.50 -2.15 15.38
CA SER A 69 -14.79 -2.66 16.57
C SER A 69 -13.43 -2.00 16.76
N ALA A 70 -13.34 -1.17 17.81
CA ALA A 70 -12.08 -0.56 18.24
C ALA A 70 -11.01 -1.58 18.63
N VAL A 71 -11.43 -2.72 19.21
CA VAL A 71 -10.51 -3.81 19.59
C VAL A 71 -9.92 -4.47 18.33
N ALA A 72 -10.77 -4.82 17.35
CA ALA A 72 -10.32 -5.43 16.10
C ALA A 72 -9.37 -4.51 15.33
N PHE A 73 -9.72 -3.22 15.23
CA PHE A 73 -8.85 -2.20 14.63
C PHE A 73 -7.50 -2.09 15.36
N SER A 74 -7.52 -2.08 16.69
CA SER A 74 -6.29 -1.98 17.50
C SER A 74 -5.39 -3.19 17.33
N ILE A 75 -5.96 -4.41 17.27
CA ILE A 75 -5.20 -5.64 17.03
C ILE A 75 -4.51 -5.57 15.66
N VAL A 76 -5.25 -5.26 14.59
CA VAL A 76 -4.68 -5.17 13.23
C VAL A 76 -3.60 -4.08 13.17
N LYS A 77 -3.85 -2.93 13.80
CA LYS A 77 -2.90 -1.81 13.85
C LYS A 77 -1.59 -2.21 14.56
N LEU A 78 -1.68 -2.84 15.74
CA LEU A 78 -0.51 -3.27 16.51
C LEU A 78 0.23 -4.41 15.82
N ALA A 79 -0.49 -5.35 15.21
CA ALA A 79 0.11 -6.42 14.41
C ALA A 79 0.90 -5.85 13.22
N GLY A 80 0.34 -4.87 12.51
CA GLY A 80 1.04 -4.17 11.43
C GLY A 80 2.28 -3.43 11.92
N ALA A 81 2.19 -2.72 13.05
CA ALA A 81 3.34 -2.04 13.64
C ALA A 81 4.45 -3.03 14.04
N ALA A 82 4.09 -4.14 14.68
CA ALA A 82 5.04 -5.19 15.03
C ALA A 82 5.71 -5.82 13.79
N TYR A 83 4.95 -6.04 12.72
CA TYR A 83 5.48 -6.54 11.46
C TYR A 83 6.48 -5.56 10.82
N LEU A 84 6.20 -4.25 10.85
CA LEU A 84 7.12 -3.24 10.36
C LEU A 84 8.40 -3.14 11.21
N VAL A 85 8.30 -3.27 12.53
CA VAL A 85 9.48 -3.37 13.40
C VAL A 85 10.30 -4.61 13.04
N PHE A 86 9.65 -5.76 12.86
CA PHE A 86 10.33 -6.99 12.46
C PHE A 86 11.04 -6.87 11.10
N LEU A 87 10.44 -6.19 10.11
CA LEU A 87 11.08 -5.96 8.82
C LEU A 87 12.20 -4.90 8.86
N GLY A 88 12.15 -3.98 9.82
CA GLY A 88 13.11 -2.89 9.98
C GLY A 88 14.35 -3.25 10.81
N VAL A 89 14.32 -4.39 11.52
CA VAL A 89 15.45 -4.98 12.27
C VAL A 89 16.19 -5.96 11.38
#